data_AF-A0A9E1Q974-F1
#
_entry.id   AF-A0A9E1Q974-F1
#
_cell.length_a   1.000
_cell.length_b   1.000
_cell.length_c   1.000
_cell.angle_alpha   90.00
_cell.angle_beta   90.00
_cell.angle_gamma   90.00
#
_symmetry.space_group_name_H-M   'P 1'
#
loop_
_entity.id
_entity.type
_entity.pdbx_description
1 polymer ?
#
loop_
_entity_poly.entity_id
_entity_poly.type
_entity_poly.pdbx_seq_one_letter_code
_entity_poly.pdbx_strand_id
1 'polypeptide(L)'
;LPVLFDWGMFPNTPNCFPESILEEIISKANIPGSLANCHASGTKVLEDFGEEHIKTGKPIFYTSADSVFQIAAHETTFGLEKLYELCEIVRKIIDPLNIGRVIARPFLGDSASDFSRTSNRRDLTTPPHGPTLLDHVSEAGLPVISIGKISDIFAGKGISKSVKAPNNDGIINQLLDQMKVVNEGLIFANLVDFDSKYGHRRDVPGYANAIEEFDKRLPEILKLTGDNDLLLITADHGCDPTWKGTDHTREHVPALFFSKKISSKNLGFLSTFSDMGATISNHLKTPALKNGVVCNLW
;
A
#
# COMPACT_ATOMS: atom_id res chain seq x y z
N LEU A 1 5.24 -0.98 -14.26
CA LEU A 1 4.71 0.34 -14.66
C LEU A 1 5.40 1.39 -13.79
N PRO A 2 6.42 2.10 -14.30
CA PRO A 2 7.11 3.12 -13.52
C PRO A 2 6.22 4.35 -13.34
N VAL A 3 6.26 4.97 -12.16
CA VAL A 3 5.66 6.29 -11.93
C VAL A 3 6.72 7.34 -12.26
N LEU A 4 6.51 8.09 -13.33
CA LEU A 4 7.47 9.07 -13.89
C LEU A 4 7.05 10.52 -13.63
N PHE A 5 6.14 10.72 -12.69
CA PHE A 5 5.61 12.01 -12.29
C PHE A 5 5.59 12.09 -10.76
N ASP A 6 5.56 13.30 -10.24
CA ASP A 6 5.38 13.52 -8.81
C ASP A 6 3.91 13.43 -8.42
N TRP A 7 3.64 12.83 -7.26
CA TRP A 7 2.33 12.86 -6.65
C TRP A 7 2.00 14.27 -6.17
N GLY A 8 0.73 14.64 -6.22
CA GLY A 8 0.26 15.88 -5.63
C GLY A 8 0.40 15.84 -4.11
N MET A 9 0.79 16.95 -3.51
CA MET A 9 0.98 17.10 -2.07
C MET A 9 0.28 18.36 -1.61
N PHE A 10 -0.22 18.35 -0.37
CA PHE A 10 -0.74 19.56 0.26
C PHE A 10 0.38 20.26 1.05
N PRO A 11 0.46 21.60 1.02
CA PRO A 11 1.51 22.35 1.71
C PRO A 11 1.44 22.13 3.23
N ASN A 12 2.60 22.10 3.89
CA ASN A 12 2.68 22.04 5.35
C ASN A 12 2.47 23.42 5.98
N THR A 13 1.26 23.95 5.80
CA THR A 13 0.81 25.23 6.34
C THR A 13 -0.60 25.08 6.91
N PRO A 14 -1.03 25.97 7.82
CA PRO A 14 -2.43 26.10 8.15
C PRO A 14 -3.26 26.33 6.88
N ASN A 15 -4.49 25.80 6.86
CA ASN A 15 -5.38 25.84 5.70
C ASN A 15 -4.75 25.19 4.45
N CYS A 16 -4.26 23.96 4.59
CA CYS A 16 -3.51 23.28 3.55
C CYS A 16 -4.35 22.85 2.33
N PHE A 17 -5.66 22.67 2.50
CA PHE A 17 -6.57 22.35 1.40
C PHE A 17 -7.05 23.64 0.71
N PRO A 18 -7.03 23.69 -0.63
CA PRO A 18 -7.61 24.82 -1.36
C PRO A 18 -9.08 25.03 -0.99
N GLU A 19 -9.46 26.29 -0.75
CA GLU A 19 -10.83 26.66 -0.34
C GLU A 19 -11.88 26.20 -1.36
N SER A 20 -11.60 26.35 -2.66
CA SER A 20 -12.47 25.89 -3.73
C SER A 20 -12.76 24.37 -3.68
N ILE A 21 -11.76 23.56 -3.29
CA ILE A 21 -11.92 22.11 -3.12
C ILE A 21 -12.78 21.81 -1.90
N LEU A 22 -12.57 22.52 -0.79
CA LEU A 22 -13.38 22.36 0.42
C LEU A 22 -14.85 22.73 0.17
N GLU A 23 -15.10 23.87 -0.48
CA GLU A 23 -16.45 24.31 -0.86
C GLU A 23 -17.15 23.29 -1.76
N GLU A 24 -16.44 22.75 -2.75
CA GLU A 24 -16.98 21.73 -3.64
C GLU A 24 -17.32 20.44 -2.89
N ILE A 25 -16.44 19.97 -1.99
CA ILE A 25 -16.70 18.80 -1.13
C ILE A 25 -17.92 19.04 -0.25
N ILE A 26 -17.98 20.19 0.43
CA ILE A 26 -19.06 20.54 1.36
C ILE A 26 -20.40 20.56 0.63
N SER A 27 -20.44 21.17 -0.55
CA SER A 27 -21.62 21.25 -1.41
C SER A 27 -22.05 19.87 -1.92
N LYS A 28 -21.14 19.09 -2.53
CA LYS A 28 -21.46 17.79 -3.13
C LYS A 28 -21.81 16.71 -2.10
N ALA A 29 -21.17 16.72 -0.94
CA ALA A 29 -21.44 15.76 0.13
C ALA A 29 -22.55 16.19 1.08
N ASN A 30 -23.09 17.41 0.93
CA ASN A 30 -24.14 17.98 1.78
C ASN A 30 -23.80 17.85 3.28
N ILE A 31 -22.60 18.32 3.66
CA ILE A 31 -22.09 18.30 5.04
C ILE A 31 -22.05 19.71 5.64
N PRO A 32 -22.10 19.89 6.97
CA PRO A 32 -22.19 21.21 7.60
C PRO A 32 -20.88 22.03 7.56
N GLY A 33 -19.82 21.52 6.92
CA GLY A 33 -18.48 22.10 6.89
C GLY A 33 -17.40 21.05 7.13
N SER A 34 -16.19 21.48 7.45
CA SER A 34 -15.08 20.60 7.87
C SER A 34 -14.27 21.23 9.01
N LEU A 35 -13.48 20.41 9.69
CA LEU A 35 -12.55 20.80 10.77
C LEU A 35 -11.09 20.52 10.38
N ALA A 36 -10.16 21.03 11.19
CA ALA A 36 -8.70 20.91 11.11
C ALA A 36 -8.02 21.61 9.91
N ASN A 37 -8.22 21.14 8.68
CA ASN A 37 -7.58 21.69 7.46
C ASN A 37 -6.06 21.91 7.62
N CYS A 38 -5.35 20.87 8.08
CA CYS A 38 -3.92 20.96 8.38
C CYS A 38 -3.19 19.61 8.23
N HIS A 39 -1.86 19.67 8.33
CA HIS A 39 -1.03 18.49 8.58
C HIS A 39 -1.12 18.10 10.05
N ALA A 40 -1.43 16.83 10.34
CA ALA A 40 -1.54 16.36 11.71
C ALA A 40 -1.30 14.84 11.85
N SER A 41 -0.88 14.41 13.03
CA SER A 41 -0.93 13.00 13.40
C SER A 41 -2.38 12.59 13.67
N GLY A 42 -2.71 11.33 13.36
CA GLY A 42 -4.07 10.83 13.56
C GLY A 42 -4.53 10.80 15.03
N THR A 43 -3.60 10.75 16.00
CA THR A 43 -3.95 10.87 17.42
C THR A 43 -4.22 12.32 17.78
N LYS A 44 -3.30 13.22 17.40
CA LYS A 44 -3.37 14.64 17.75
C LYS A 44 -4.61 15.32 17.17
N VAL A 45 -4.96 15.00 15.92
CA VAL A 45 -6.14 15.60 15.27
C VAL A 45 -7.46 15.19 15.93
N LEU A 46 -7.51 13.99 16.54
CA LEU A 46 -8.69 13.54 17.28
C LEU A 46 -8.78 14.20 18.65
N GLU A 47 -7.66 14.33 19.37
CA GLU A 47 -7.59 15.08 20.63
C GLU A 47 -8.05 16.53 20.43
N ASP A 48 -7.63 17.16 19.33
CA ASP A 48 -7.89 18.58 19.08
C ASP A 48 -9.32 18.85 18.55
N PHE A 49 -9.87 17.97 17.71
CA PHE A 49 -11.13 18.23 16.97
C PHE A 49 -12.24 17.20 17.18
N GLY A 50 -11.98 16.09 17.87
CA GLY A 50 -12.95 14.99 18.00
C GLY A 50 -14.23 15.37 18.73
N GLU A 51 -14.12 16.15 19.81
CA GLU A 51 -15.30 16.61 20.56
C GLU A 51 -16.13 17.63 19.76
N GLU A 52 -15.49 18.54 19.02
CA GLU A 52 -16.19 19.47 18.14
C GLU A 52 -16.86 18.74 16.98
N HIS A 53 -16.20 17.73 16.41
CA HIS A 53 -16.79 16.85 15.41
C HIS A 53 -18.07 16.18 15.94
N ILE A 54 -18.04 15.61 17.14
CA ILE A 54 -19.20 14.97 17.77
C ILE A 54 -20.35 15.97 17.98
N LYS A 55 -20.04 17.20 18.41
CA LYS A 55 -21.04 18.25 18.66
C LYS A 55 -21.65 18.83 17.38
N THR A 56 -20.85 19.00 16.32
CA THR A 56 -21.24 19.75 15.12
C THR A 56 -21.60 18.87 13.93
N GLY A 57 -21.15 17.62 13.92
CA GLY A 57 -21.25 16.72 12.77
C GLY A 57 -20.32 17.07 11.60
N LYS A 58 -19.40 18.05 11.75
CA LYS A 58 -18.43 18.42 10.71
C LYS A 58 -17.28 17.39 10.69
N PRO A 59 -17.03 16.66 9.58
CA PRO A 59 -15.91 15.74 9.49
C PRO A 59 -14.55 16.46 9.62
N ILE A 60 -13.55 15.73 10.10
CA ILE A 60 -12.19 16.25 10.32
C ILE A 60 -11.34 15.94 9.09
N PHE A 61 -10.91 16.97 8.37
CA PHE A 61 -10.06 16.83 7.19
C PHE A 61 -8.62 17.17 7.55
N TYR A 62 -7.70 16.24 7.27
CA TYR A 62 -6.29 16.45 7.55
C TYR A 62 -5.40 15.66 6.58
N THR A 63 -4.12 16.01 6.55
CA THR A 63 -3.12 15.39 5.67
C THR A 63 -1.84 15.08 6.47
N SER A 64 -0.82 14.59 5.78
CA SER A 64 0.48 14.23 6.37
C SER A 64 1.61 14.53 5.37
N ALA A 65 2.83 14.13 5.70
CA ALA A 65 3.96 14.23 4.79
C ALA A 65 3.82 13.40 3.51
N ASP A 66 2.88 12.44 3.45
CA ASP A 66 2.54 11.64 2.27
C ASP A 66 1.45 12.27 1.39
N SER A 67 1.34 11.80 0.14
CA SER A 67 0.27 12.18 -0.80
C SER A 67 -1.07 11.58 -0.41
N VAL A 68 -1.70 12.16 0.62
CA VAL A 68 -2.95 11.66 1.20
C VAL A 68 -3.93 12.76 1.57
N PHE A 69 -5.22 12.44 1.51
CA PHE A 69 -6.31 13.18 2.13
C PHE A 69 -6.99 12.26 3.15
N GLN A 70 -7.02 12.65 4.42
CA GLN A 70 -7.57 11.81 5.49
C GLN A 70 -8.84 12.44 6.06
N ILE A 71 -9.84 11.59 6.29
CA ILE A 71 -11.14 12.01 6.81
C ILE A 71 -11.41 11.23 8.09
N ALA A 72 -11.39 11.91 9.24
CA ALA A 72 -11.80 11.31 10.49
C ALA A 72 -13.24 11.65 10.83
N ALA A 73 -14.00 10.65 11.28
CA ALA A 73 -15.37 10.81 11.74
C ALA A 73 -15.71 9.75 12.79
N HIS A 74 -16.51 10.14 13.78
CA HIS A 74 -16.94 9.27 14.86
C HIS A 74 -18.04 8.33 14.36
N GLU A 75 -17.88 7.02 14.58
CA GLU A 75 -18.74 6.01 13.95
C GLU A 75 -20.20 6.14 14.36
N THR A 76 -20.47 6.49 15.63
CA THR A 76 -21.84 6.54 16.15
C THR A 76 -22.59 7.82 15.77
N THR A 77 -21.89 8.96 15.69
CA THR A 77 -22.53 10.27 15.47
C THR A 77 -22.53 10.69 14.01
N PHE A 78 -21.51 10.31 13.24
CA PHE A 78 -21.44 10.60 11.81
C PHE A 78 -21.93 9.43 10.94
N GLY A 79 -21.69 8.20 11.38
CA GLY A 79 -22.03 6.98 10.64
C GLY A 79 -20.90 6.52 9.72
N LEU A 80 -20.58 5.22 9.79
CA LEU A 80 -19.49 4.62 9.02
C LEU A 80 -19.75 4.64 7.50
N GLU A 81 -20.97 4.29 7.06
CA GLU A 81 -21.32 4.33 5.64
C GLU A 81 -21.26 5.75 5.08
N LYS A 82 -21.73 6.74 5.83
CA LYS A 82 -21.64 8.15 5.45
C LYS A 82 -20.18 8.62 5.32
N LEU A 83 -19.29 8.13 6.18
CA LEU A 83 -17.85 8.39 6.07
C LEU A 83 -17.30 7.80 4.76
N TYR A 84 -17.67 6.56 4.41
CA TYR A 84 -17.23 5.95 3.16
C TYR A 84 -17.76 6.68 1.92
N GLU A 85 -19.03 7.05 1.90
CA GLU A 85 -19.63 7.85 0.83
C GLU A 85 -18.90 9.20 0.67
N LEU A 86 -18.60 9.87 1.79
CA LEU A 86 -17.81 11.10 1.78
C LEU A 86 -16.41 10.89 1.20
N CYS A 87 -15.71 9.81 1.58
CA CYS A 87 -14.41 9.48 1.00
C CYS A 87 -14.49 9.29 -0.52
N GLU A 88 -15.51 8.62 -1.04
CA GLU A 88 -15.71 8.42 -2.49
C GLU A 88 -15.98 9.74 -3.23
N ILE A 89 -16.73 10.66 -2.62
CA ILE A 89 -16.96 12.00 -3.16
C ILE A 89 -15.65 12.79 -3.20
N VAL A 90 -14.91 12.81 -2.08
CA VAL A 90 -13.61 13.49 -1.99
C VAL A 90 -12.64 12.93 -3.02
N ARG A 91 -12.58 11.60 -3.18
CA ARG A 91 -11.71 10.93 -4.16
C ARG A 91 -11.92 11.49 -5.57
N LYS A 92 -13.18 11.56 -6.02
CA LYS A 92 -13.53 12.09 -7.36
C LYS A 92 -13.14 13.57 -7.53
N ILE A 93 -13.27 14.37 -6.48
CA ILE A 93 -12.96 15.81 -6.53
C ILE A 93 -11.45 16.05 -6.59
N ILE A 94 -10.66 15.28 -5.83
CA ILE A 94 -9.21 15.50 -5.74
C ILE A 94 -8.38 14.69 -6.75
N ASP A 95 -9.00 13.81 -7.55
CA ASP A 95 -8.31 13.06 -8.61
C ASP A 95 -7.47 13.94 -9.56
N PRO A 96 -7.96 15.11 -10.02
CA PRO A 96 -7.16 16.02 -10.85
C PRO A 96 -5.91 16.57 -10.16
N LEU A 97 -5.88 16.57 -8.82
CA LEU A 97 -4.72 17.02 -8.04
C LEU A 97 -3.65 15.92 -7.91
N ASN A 98 -3.88 14.74 -8.47
CA ASN A 98 -2.97 13.60 -8.40
C ASN A 98 -2.60 13.21 -6.96
N ILE A 99 -3.56 13.26 -6.03
CA ILE A 99 -3.36 12.79 -4.65
C ILE A 99 -3.40 11.25 -4.62
N GLY A 100 -2.42 10.61 -3.99
CA GLY A 100 -2.23 9.16 -4.01
C GLY A 100 -3.33 8.36 -3.31
N ARG A 101 -3.84 8.82 -2.15
CA ARG A 101 -4.92 8.14 -1.43
C ARG A 101 -5.90 9.08 -0.72
N VAL A 102 -7.17 8.67 -0.66
CA VAL A 102 -8.13 9.17 0.34
C VAL A 102 -8.30 8.10 1.42
N ILE A 103 -8.23 8.46 2.70
CA ILE A 103 -8.26 7.49 3.81
C ILE A 103 -9.39 7.81 4.78
N ALA A 104 -10.33 6.87 4.93
CA ALA A 104 -11.32 6.88 5.98
C ALA A 104 -10.67 6.52 7.33
N ARG A 105 -10.87 7.36 8.34
CA ARG A 105 -10.31 7.23 9.68
C ARG A 105 -11.43 7.24 10.73
N PRO A 106 -12.26 6.19 10.76
CA PRO A 106 -13.28 6.09 11.78
C PRO A 106 -12.68 5.97 13.18
N PHE A 107 -13.37 6.55 14.16
CA PHE A 107 -12.98 6.47 15.57
C PHE A 107 -14.19 6.31 16.49
N LEU A 108 -13.93 5.84 17.71
CA LEU A 108 -14.85 5.70 18.83
C LEU A 108 -14.30 6.44 20.06
N GLY A 109 -15.12 6.57 21.11
CA GLY A 109 -14.79 7.26 22.36
C GLY A 109 -15.66 8.51 22.53
N ASP A 110 -15.78 9.00 23.76
CA ASP A 110 -16.71 10.10 24.09
C ASP A 110 -15.99 11.44 24.33
N SER A 111 -14.67 11.43 24.46
CA SER A 111 -13.85 12.59 24.83
C SER A 111 -12.42 12.53 24.28
N ALA A 112 -11.70 13.64 24.38
CA ALA A 112 -10.31 13.72 23.90
C ALA A 112 -9.35 12.69 24.57
N SER A 113 -9.67 12.21 25.78
CA SER A 113 -8.80 11.26 26.50
C SER A 113 -9.02 9.79 26.14
N ASP A 114 -10.12 9.44 25.46
CA ASP A 114 -10.51 8.07 25.15
C ASP A 114 -10.76 7.80 23.65
N PHE A 115 -10.58 8.80 22.78
CA PHE A 115 -10.70 8.60 21.34
C PHE A 115 -9.74 7.53 20.81
N SER A 116 -10.29 6.56 20.08
CA SER A 116 -9.55 5.45 19.49
C SER A 116 -9.98 5.20 18.05
N ARG A 117 -9.00 5.16 17.14
CA ARG A 117 -9.26 4.79 15.74
C ARG A 117 -9.62 3.31 15.65
N THR A 118 -10.62 2.99 14.85
CA THR A 118 -11.10 1.61 14.71
C THR A 118 -10.38 0.87 13.58
N SER A 119 -10.63 -0.44 13.49
CA SER A 119 -10.19 -1.27 12.37
C SER A 119 -10.97 -1.04 11.08
N ASN A 120 -12.05 -0.25 11.11
CA ASN A 120 -12.89 0.06 9.94
C ASN A 120 -12.25 1.09 8.99
N ARG A 121 -10.93 1.28 9.08
CA ARG A 121 -10.15 2.07 8.13
C ARG A 121 -10.34 1.55 6.71
N ARG A 122 -10.60 2.45 5.77
CA ARG A 122 -10.64 2.15 4.33
C ARG A 122 -9.77 3.15 3.56
N ASP A 123 -8.99 2.64 2.62
CA ASP A 123 -8.11 3.43 1.77
C ASP A 123 -8.64 3.39 0.33
N LEU A 124 -8.88 4.55 -0.27
CA LEU A 124 -9.21 4.72 -1.68
C LEU A 124 -7.93 5.14 -2.42
N THR A 125 -7.21 4.13 -2.90
CA THR A 125 -5.95 4.29 -3.64
C THR A 125 -6.19 4.68 -5.08
N THR A 126 -5.43 5.66 -5.57
CA THR A 126 -5.39 5.98 -7.01
C THR A 126 -4.93 4.76 -7.78
N PRO A 127 -5.71 4.26 -8.76
CA PRO A 127 -5.34 3.08 -9.51
C PRO A 127 -4.06 3.32 -10.32
N PRO A 128 -3.32 2.26 -10.69
CA PRO A 128 -2.21 2.38 -11.63
C PRO A 128 -2.62 3.14 -12.89
N HIS A 129 -1.75 4.05 -13.36
CA HIS A 129 -2.01 4.96 -14.49
C HIS A 129 -1.95 4.27 -15.88
N GLY A 130 -1.93 2.95 -15.90
CA GLY A 130 -1.86 2.13 -17.10
C GLY A 130 -1.80 0.64 -16.75
N PRO A 131 -1.81 -0.25 -17.77
CA PRO A 131 -1.68 -1.68 -17.55
C PRO A 131 -0.39 -2.06 -16.81
N THR A 132 -0.53 -2.93 -15.83
CA THR A 132 0.54 -3.48 -15.01
C THR A 132 0.83 -4.93 -15.39
N LEU A 133 1.85 -5.54 -14.77
CA LEU A 133 2.06 -6.98 -14.87
C LEU A 133 0.80 -7.77 -14.46
N LEU A 134 0.06 -7.30 -13.45
CA LEU A 134 -1.12 -8.01 -12.94
C LEU A 134 -2.22 -8.05 -13.99
N ASP A 135 -2.42 -6.95 -14.71
CA ASP A 135 -3.40 -6.87 -15.80
C ASP A 135 -3.00 -7.83 -16.94
N HIS A 136 -1.73 -7.85 -17.35
CA HIS A 136 -1.24 -8.75 -18.40
C HIS A 136 -1.36 -10.24 -18.03
N VAL A 137 -1.13 -10.61 -16.76
CA VAL A 137 -1.32 -11.98 -16.27
C VAL A 137 -2.80 -12.34 -16.28
N SER A 138 -3.66 -11.46 -15.77
CA SER A 138 -5.11 -11.67 -15.75
C SER A 138 -5.71 -11.77 -17.15
N GLU A 139 -5.27 -10.94 -18.10
CA GLU A 139 -5.72 -10.95 -19.50
C GLU A 139 -5.27 -12.21 -20.24
N ALA A 140 -4.16 -12.83 -19.83
CA ALA A 140 -3.71 -14.13 -20.33
C ALA A 140 -4.54 -15.31 -19.76
N GLY A 141 -5.57 -15.04 -18.96
CA GLY A 141 -6.41 -16.07 -18.33
C GLY A 141 -5.77 -16.73 -17.11
N LEU A 142 -4.67 -16.19 -16.61
CA LEU A 142 -3.96 -16.72 -15.44
C LEU A 142 -4.41 -16.01 -14.16
N PRO A 143 -4.56 -16.73 -13.03
CA PRO A 143 -4.94 -16.11 -11.78
C PRO A 143 -3.80 -15.26 -11.19
N VAL A 144 -4.18 -14.10 -10.66
CA VAL A 144 -3.31 -13.25 -9.83
C VAL A 144 -3.81 -13.31 -8.39
N ILE A 145 -3.02 -13.93 -7.53
CA ILE A 145 -3.31 -14.08 -6.10
C ILE A 145 -2.46 -13.07 -5.33
N SER A 146 -3.12 -12.06 -4.79
CA SER A 146 -2.48 -11.04 -3.95
C SER A 146 -2.55 -11.43 -2.48
N ILE A 147 -1.45 -11.27 -1.75
CA ILE A 147 -1.36 -11.57 -0.32
C ILE A 147 -0.88 -10.32 0.44
N GLY A 148 -1.62 -9.94 1.48
CA GLY A 148 -1.33 -8.77 2.29
C GLY A 148 -1.79 -7.47 1.63
N LYS A 149 -0.86 -6.52 1.45
CA LYS A 149 -1.15 -5.16 0.96
C LYS A 149 -1.18 -5.00 -0.54
N ILE A 150 -0.77 -6.01 -1.31
CA ILE A 150 -0.71 -5.93 -2.79
C ILE A 150 -2.04 -5.45 -3.40
N SER A 151 -3.19 -5.99 -2.95
CA SER A 151 -4.48 -5.52 -3.47
C SER A 151 -4.79 -4.06 -3.19
N ASP A 152 -4.33 -3.53 -2.07
CA ASP A 152 -4.59 -2.14 -1.68
C ASP A 152 -3.65 -1.19 -2.45
N ILE A 153 -2.41 -1.64 -2.72
CA ILE A 153 -1.39 -0.93 -3.51
C ILE A 153 -1.83 -0.76 -4.96
N PHE A 154 -2.41 -1.81 -5.56
CA PHE A 154 -2.84 -1.80 -6.96
C PHE A 154 -4.32 -1.44 -7.14
N ALA A 155 -5.00 -0.97 -6.09
CA ALA A 155 -6.44 -0.65 -6.11
C ALA A 155 -7.31 -1.79 -6.70
N GLY A 156 -6.94 -3.05 -6.43
CA GLY A 156 -7.60 -4.23 -6.95
C GLY A 156 -7.39 -4.52 -8.45
N LYS A 157 -6.66 -3.68 -9.19
CA LYS A 157 -6.46 -3.85 -10.64
C LYS A 157 -5.63 -5.09 -10.95
N GLY A 158 -6.10 -5.89 -11.91
CA GLY A 158 -5.47 -7.13 -12.34
C GLY A 158 -5.47 -8.27 -11.30
N ILE A 159 -6.26 -8.17 -10.21
CA ILE A 159 -6.25 -9.16 -9.13
C ILE A 159 -7.45 -10.08 -9.22
N SER A 160 -7.19 -11.39 -9.27
CA SER A 160 -8.24 -12.42 -9.28
C SER A 160 -8.71 -12.77 -7.87
N LYS A 161 -7.79 -12.83 -6.90
CA LYS A 161 -8.08 -13.13 -5.50
C LYS A 161 -7.20 -12.31 -4.58
N SER A 162 -7.80 -11.79 -3.51
CA SER A 162 -7.09 -11.07 -2.44
C SER A 162 -7.17 -11.86 -1.14
N VAL A 163 -6.01 -12.10 -0.54
CA VAL A 163 -5.86 -12.81 0.73
C VAL A 163 -5.23 -11.87 1.74
N LYS A 164 -5.86 -11.71 2.91
CA LYS A 164 -5.37 -10.84 3.98
C LYS A 164 -4.69 -11.66 5.07
N ALA A 165 -3.68 -11.07 5.68
CA ALA A 165 -3.01 -11.60 6.86
C ALA A 165 -2.50 -10.43 7.73
N PRO A 166 -2.41 -10.62 9.06
CA PRO A 166 -2.18 -9.52 10.00
C PRO A 166 -0.70 -9.11 10.17
N ASN A 167 0.24 -9.97 9.79
CA ASN A 167 1.67 -9.81 10.00
C ASN A 167 2.50 -10.65 9.01
N ASN A 168 3.82 -10.51 9.02
CA ASN A 168 4.71 -11.23 8.10
C ASN A 168 4.56 -12.76 8.20
N ASP A 169 4.49 -13.33 9.41
CA ASP A 169 4.32 -14.77 9.60
C ASP A 169 3.01 -15.29 8.97
N GLY A 170 1.91 -14.58 9.20
CA GLY A 170 0.63 -14.88 8.60
C GLY A 170 0.65 -14.77 7.08
N ILE A 171 1.37 -13.79 6.53
CA ILE A 171 1.54 -13.62 5.07
C ILE A 171 2.31 -14.80 4.48
N ILE A 172 3.35 -15.28 5.16
CA ILE A 172 4.10 -16.47 4.74
C ILE A 172 3.21 -17.73 4.82
N ASN A 173 2.40 -17.88 5.89
CA ASN A 173 1.47 -19.01 5.98
C ASN A 173 0.48 -19.00 4.80
N GLN A 174 -0.09 -17.84 4.46
CA GLN A 174 -0.95 -17.70 3.30
C GLN A 174 -0.22 -17.97 1.98
N LEU A 175 1.05 -17.52 1.84
CA LEU A 175 1.88 -17.81 0.67
C LEU A 175 2.04 -19.32 0.49
N LEU A 176 2.45 -20.04 1.54
CA LEU A 176 2.62 -21.49 1.50
C LEU A 176 1.30 -22.21 1.17
N ASP A 177 0.17 -21.72 1.67
CA ASP A 177 -1.14 -22.29 1.36
C ASP A 177 -1.56 -22.04 -0.09
N GLN A 178 -1.30 -20.84 -0.64
CA GLN A 178 -1.57 -20.57 -2.04
C GLN A 178 -0.64 -21.37 -2.97
N MET A 179 0.64 -21.54 -2.62
CA MET A 179 1.59 -22.36 -3.39
C MET A 179 1.16 -23.83 -3.52
N LYS A 180 0.37 -24.36 -2.59
CA LYS A 180 -0.14 -25.75 -2.65
C LYS A 180 -1.33 -25.92 -3.60
N VAL A 181 -2.06 -24.85 -3.92
CA VAL A 181 -3.35 -24.93 -4.63
C VAL A 181 -3.37 -24.20 -5.97
N VAL A 182 -2.48 -23.23 -6.18
CA VAL A 182 -2.34 -22.52 -7.45
C VAL A 182 -1.45 -23.35 -8.37
N ASN A 183 -2.01 -23.83 -9.48
CA ASN A 183 -1.27 -24.64 -10.45
C ASN A 183 -0.46 -23.79 -11.43
N GLU A 184 -1.07 -22.72 -11.97
CA GLU A 184 -0.43 -21.78 -12.90
C GLU A 184 -0.91 -20.36 -12.56
N GLY A 185 -0.04 -19.36 -12.66
CA GLY A 185 -0.38 -17.95 -12.43
C GLY A 185 0.67 -17.20 -11.61
N LEU A 186 0.26 -16.10 -10.98
CA LEU A 186 1.12 -15.25 -10.17
C LEU A 186 0.61 -15.21 -8.72
N ILE A 187 1.47 -15.59 -7.76
CA ILE A 187 1.26 -15.29 -6.34
C ILE A 187 2.17 -14.12 -5.97
N PHE A 188 1.59 -13.03 -5.48
CA PHE A 188 2.32 -11.82 -5.12
C PHE A 188 2.03 -11.43 -3.67
N ALA A 189 3.05 -11.53 -2.81
CA ALA A 189 2.98 -11.23 -1.39
C ALA A 189 3.80 -9.99 -1.02
N ASN A 190 3.31 -9.18 -0.08
CA ASN A 190 4.04 -8.06 0.51
C ASN A 190 4.19 -8.25 2.02
N LEU A 191 5.43 -8.32 2.51
CA LEU A 191 5.77 -8.45 3.93
C LEU A 191 5.96 -7.07 4.57
N VAL A 192 4.86 -6.45 5.00
CA VAL A 192 4.82 -5.03 5.40
C VAL A 192 5.43 -4.71 6.77
N ASP A 193 5.67 -5.71 7.64
CA ASP A 193 6.13 -5.42 9.01
C ASP A 193 7.52 -4.80 9.05
N PHE A 194 8.39 -5.12 8.08
CA PHE A 194 9.72 -4.52 7.94
C PHE A 194 9.66 -3.00 7.94
N ASP A 195 8.75 -2.46 7.14
CA ASP A 195 8.53 -1.03 7.00
C ASP A 195 7.70 -0.46 8.15
N SER A 196 6.49 -1.00 8.35
CA SER A 196 5.47 -0.40 9.21
C SER A 196 5.71 -0.57 10.72
N LYS A 197 6.40 -1.64 11.14
CA LYS A 197 6.68 -1.91 12.56
C LYS A 197 8.10 -1.54 12.97
N TYR A 198 9.07 -1.62 12.05
CA TYR A 198 10.48 -1.48 12.41
C TYR A 198 11.17 -0.29 11.73
N GLY A 199 11.09 -0.19 10.39
CA GLY A 199 11.77 0.84 9.60
C GLY A 199 11.38 2.26 9.99
N HIS A 200 10.10 2.62 9.86
CA HIS A 200 9.60 3.95 10.24
C HIS A 200 9.78 4.27 11.73
N ARG A 201 9.88 3.25 12.59
CA ARG A 201 10.08 3.39 14.05
C ARG A 201 11.55 3.45 14.45
N ARG A 202 12.47 3.28 13.49
CA ARG A 202 13.92 3.25 13.73
C ARG A 202 14.32 2.19 14.77
N ASP A 203 13.64 1.05 14.72
CA ASP A 203 13.87 -0.08 15.62
C ASP A 203 14.85 -1.07 15.00
N VAL A 204 16.14 -0.84 15.22
CA VAL A 204 17.23 -1.67 14.66
C VAL A 204 17.13 -3.13 15.14
N PRO A 205 17.01 -3.43 16.46
CA PRO A 205 16.88 -4.82 16.91
C PRO A 205 15.64 -5.53 16.35
N GLY A 206 14.48 -4.84 16.31
CA GLY A 206 13.25 -5.40 15.76
C GLY A 206 13.35 -5.72 14.27
N TYR A 207 13.97 -4.82 13.49
CA TYR A 207 14.20 -5.04 12.06
C TYR A 207 15.11 -6.26 11.83
N ALA A 208 16.24 -6.34 12.54
CA ALA A 208 17.18 -7.45 12.42
C ALA A 208 16.51 -8.79 12.75
N ASN A 209 15.80 -8.86 13.87
CA ASN A 209 15.05 -10.07 14.26
C ASN A 209 13.99 -10.45 13.21
N ALA A 210 13.27 -9.48 12.64
CA ALA A 210 12.28 -9.77 11.61
C ALA A 210 12.90 -10.37 10.34
N ILE A 211 14.13 -9.98 9.97
CA ILE A 211 14.85 -10.56 8.84
C ILE A 211 15.22 -12.01 9.14
N GLU A 212 15.76 -12.29 10.33
CA GLU A 212 16.09 -13.64 10.78
C GLU A 212 14.86 -14.56 10.84
N GLU A 213 13.72 -14.04 11.30
CA GLU A 213 12.46 -14.80 11.31
C GLU A 213 11.98 -15.12 9.89
N PHE A 214 12.12 -14.20 8.92
CA PHE A 214 11.82 -14.51 7.52
C PHE A 214 12.78 -15.55 6.94
N ASP A 215 14.08 -15.44 7.22
CA ASP A 215 15.10 -16.37 6.74
C ASP A 215 14.83 -17.81 7.23
N LYS A 216 14.42 -17.98 8.50
CA LYS A 216 14.01 -19.28 9.05
C LYS A 216 12.85 -19.94 8.30
N ARG A 217 11.96 -19.14 7.69
CA ARG A 217 10.80 -19.62 6.91
C ARG A 217 11.15 -19.88 5.44
N LEU A 218 12.26 -19.34 4.93
CA LEU A 218 12.65 -19.47 3.52
C LEU A 218 12.77 -20.93 3.04
N PRO A 219 13.30 -21.89 3.82
CA PRO A 219 13.32 -23.31 3.43
C PRO A 219 11.95 -23.90 3.11
N GLU A 220 10.87 -23.45 3.77
CA GLU A 220 9.50 -23.91 3.46
C GLU A 220 9.05 -23.46 2.07
N ILE A 221 9.35 -22.21 1.71
CA ILE A 221 9.05 -21.63 0.39
C ILE A 221 9.85 -22.37 -0.69
N LEU A 222 11.15 -22.56 -0.48
CA LEU A 222 12.04 -23.24 -1.43
C LEU A 222 11.60 -24.69 -1.66
N LYS A 223 11.15 -25.39 -0.62
CA LYS A 223 10.64 -26.77 -0.71
C LYS A 223 9.40 -26.87 -1.59
N LEU A 224 8.51 -25.90 -1.53
CA LEU A 224 7.28 -25.86 -2.35
C LEU A 224 7.50 -25.31 -3.76
N THR A 225 8.65 -24.68 -4.04
CA THR A 225 8.97 -24.18 -5.38
C THR A 225 9.17 -25.36 -6.34
N GLY A 226 8.31 -25.48 -7.36
CA GLY A 226 8.34 -26.51 -8.38
C GLY A 226 9.45 -26.33 -9.42
N ASP A 227 9.60 -27.31 -10.30
CA ASP A 227 10.62 -27.32 -11.36
C ASP A 227 10.34 -26.30 -12.49
N ASN A 228 9.09 -25.85 -12.60
CA ASN A 228 8.66 -24.86 -13.58
C ASN A 228 8.40 -23.48 -12.96
N ASP A 229 8.62 -23.33 -11.65
CA ASP A 229 8.33 -22.09 -10.94
C ASP A 229 9.51 -21.14 -11.02
N LEU A 230 9.20 -19.84 -10.96
CA LEU A 230 10.16 -18.76 -10.75
C LEU A 230 9.80 -17.99 -9.49
N LEU A 231 10.66 -18.07 -8.48
CA LEU A 231 10.59 -17.26 -7.27
C LEU A 231 11.41 -15.98 -7.46
N LEU A 232 10.81 -14.83 -7.12
CA LEU A 232 11.50 -13.55 -6.99
C LEU A 232 11.35 -13.03 -5.55
N ILE A 233 12.48 -12.67 -4.93
CA ILE A 233 12.51 -11.92 -3.66
C ILE A 233 13.15 -10.56 -3.94
N THR A 234 12.45 -9.49 -3.56
CA THR A 234 12.86 -8.09 -3.74
C THR A 234 12.28 -7.19 -2.65
N ALA A 235 12.74 -5.94 -2.60
CA ALA A 235 12.07 -4.82 -1.92
C ALA A 235 11.58 -3.77 -2.94
N ASP A 236 10.85 -2.77 -2.47
CA ASP A 236 10.32 -1.64 -3.25
C ASP A 236 10.99 -0.31 -2.92
N HIS A 237 11.65 -0.19 -1.77
CA HIS A 237 12.50 0.92 -1.37
C HIS A 237 13.36 0.55 -0.15
N GLY A 238 14.18 1.48 0.34
CA GLY A 238 14.84 1.39 1.64
C GLY A 238 13.97 1.98 2.76
N CYS A 239 14.21 1.53 3.98
CA CYS A 239 13.65 2.13 5.20
C CYS A 239 14.65 1.92 6.36
N ASP A 240 15.85 2.49 6.21
CA ASP A 240 16.98 2.28 7.12
C ASP A 240 16.61 2.63 8.58
N PRO A 241 16.63 1.66 9.52
CA PRO A 241 16.24 1.89 10.91
C PRO A 241 17.27 2.74 11.69
N THR A 242 18.44 3.04 11.11
CA THR A 242 19.44 3.94 11.70
C THR A 242 19.36 5.37 11.16
N TRP A 243 18.50 5.61 10.15
CA TRP A 243 18.41 6.90 9.50
C TRP A 243 17.69 7.95 10.37
N LYS A 244 18.03 9.22 10.16
CA LYS A 244 17.35 10.33 10.84
C LYS A 244 15.90 10.49 10.36
N GLY A 245 15.05 11.09 11.20
CA GLY A 245 13.63 11.26 10.90
C GLY A 245 12.91 9.91 10.81
N THR A 246 11.78 9.86 10.13
CA THR A 246 10.91 8.67 10.07
C THR A 246 10.53 8.26 8.65
N ASP A 247 11.08 8.89 7.61
CA ASP A 247 10.73 8.62 6.21
C ASP A 247 11.55 7.48 5.59
N HIS A 248 11.14 6.99 4.43
CA HIS A 248 11.88 6.03 3.62
C HIS A 248 13.24 6.56 3.18
N THR A 249 14.11 5.64 2.77
CA THR A 249 15.45 5.92 2.23
C THR A 249 15.55 5.49 0.77
N ARG A 250 16.24 6.29 -0.04
CA ARG A 250 16.42 6.02 -1.47
C ARG A 250 17.60 5.06 -1.67
N GLU A 251 17.29 3.77 -1.72
CA GLU A 251 18.28 2.69 -1.79
C GLU A 251 18.09 1.77 -3.00
N HIS A 252 19.15 1.03 -3.35
CA HIS A 252 19.01 -0.13 -4.22
C HIS A 252 18.27 -1.25 -3.48
N VAL A 253 17.52 -2.06 -4.22
CA VAL A 253 16.80 -3.23 -3.67
C VAL A 253 17.44 -4.52 -4.19
N PRO A 254 17.41 -5.62 -3.41
CA PRO A 254 17.87 -6.92 -3.90
C PRO A 254 16.91 -7.43 -4.98
N ALA A 255 17.44 -8.16 -5.97
CA ALA A 255 16.64 -8.88 -6.96
C ALA A 255 17.14 -10.32 -7.03
N LEU A 256 16.53 -11.20 -6.22
CA LEU A 256 16.93 -12.61 -6.10
C LEU A 256 15.94 -13.47 -6.88
N PHE A 257 16.37 -13.99 -8.02
CA PHE A 257 15.62 -14.97 -8.80
C PHE A 257 16.06 -16.38 -8.45
N PHE A 258 15.10 -17.27 -8.21
CA PHE A 258 15.34 -18.67 -7.94
C PHE A 258 14.38 -19.55 -8.75
N SER A 259 14.94 -20.59 -9.35
CA SER A 259 14.21 -21.72 -9.91
C SER A 259 15.14 -22.93 -9.87
N LYS A 260 14.59 -24.14 -9.72
CA LYS A 260 15.37 -25.39 -9.69
C LYS A 260 16.16 -25.64 -10.98
N LYS A 261 15.76 -24.99 -12.08
CA LYS A 261 16.39 -25.12 -13.41
C LYS A 261 17.39 -24.00 -13.72
N ILE A 262 17.51 -22.97 -12.87
CA ILE A 262 18.43 -21.84 -13.09
C ILE A 262 19.78 -22.12 -12.42
N SER A 263 20.88 -21.98 -13.16
CA SER A 263 22.22 -21.95 -12.57
C SER A 263 22.48 -20.61 -11.90
N SER A 264 23.08 -20.61 -10.71
CA SER A 264 23.46 -19.38 -10.01
C SER A 264 24.41 -18.53 -10.85
N LYS A 265 24.04 -17.26 -11.06
CA LYS A 265 24.87 -16.26 -11.75
C LYS A 265 24.54 -14.87 -11.25
N ASN A 266 25.54 -13.98 -11.31
CA ASN A 266 25.35 -12.57 -11.03
C ASN A 266 24.74 -11.88 -12.26
N LEU A 267 23.53 -11.31 -12.10
CA LEU A 267 22.84 -10.57 -13.17
C LEU A 267 23.38 -9.14 -13.35
N GLY A 268 24.24 -8.66 -12.44
CA GLY A 268 24.66 -7.27 -12.38
C GLY A 268 23.55 -6.36 -11.85
N PHE A 269 23.63 -5.08 -12.19
CA PHE A 269 22.61 -4.10 -11.83
C PHE A 269 21.45 -4.14 -12.82
N LEU A 270 20.23 -4.25 -12.30
CA LEU A 270 19.02 -3.97 -13.08
C LEU A 270 18.82 -2.46 -13.18
N SER A 271 18.43 -2.00 -14.36
CA SER A 271 18.29 -0.58 -14.67
C SER A 271 17.02 0.02 -14.07
N THR A 272 15.99 -0.82 -13.86
CA THR A 272 14.70 -0.42 -13.31
C THR A 272 14.01 -1.61 -12.65
N PHE A 273 13.14 -1.37 -11.66
CA PHE A 273 12.27 -2.43 -11.12
C PHE A 273 11.36 -3.05 -12.18
N SER A 274 11.13 -2.34 -13.29
CA SER A 274 10.37 -2.90 -14.41
C SER A 274 11.06 -4.11 -15.05
N ASP A 275 12.38 -4.26 -14.91
CA ASP A 275 13.13 -5.43 -15.41
C ASP A 275 12.65 -6.72 -14.72
N MET A 276 12.31 -6.63 -13.42
CA MET A 276 11.72 -7.75 -12.68
C MET A 276 10.35 -8.13 -13.22
N GLY A 277 9.48 -7.14 -13.47
CA GLY A 277 8.16 -7.37 -14.05
C GLY A 277 8.22 -7.95 -15.47
N ALA A 278 9.12 -7.45 -16.31
CA ALA A 278 9.33 -7.95 -17.66
C ALA A 278 9.81 -9.41 -17.65
N THR A 279 10.69 -9.75 -16.72
CA THR A 279 11.20 -11.12 -16.54
C THR A 279 10.10 -12.09 -16.11
N ILE A 280 9.24 -11.70 -15.16
CA ILE A 280 8.08 -12.50 -14.74
C ILE A 280 7.09 -12.67 -15.90
N SER A 281 6.77 -11.59 -16.61
CA SER A 281 5.87 -11.62 -17.78
C SER A 281 6.37 -12.59 -18.85
N ASN A 282 7.68 -12.57 -19.15
CA ASN A 282 8.30 -13.50 -20.10
C ASN A 282 8.21 -14.96 -19.62
N HIS A 283 8.44 -15.21 -18.33
CA HIS A 283 8.32 -16.55 -17.76
C HIS A 283 6.88 -17.10 -17.84
N LEU A 284 5.90 -16.26 -17.53
CA LEU A 284 4.47 -16.59 -17.60
C LEU A 284 3.89 -16.55 -19.03
N LYS A 285 4.71 -16.21 -20.03
CA LYS A 285 4.32 -16.10 -21.45
C LYS A 285 3.14 -15.15 -21.68
N THR A 286 3.07 -14.07 -20.91
CA THR A 286 2.05 -13.03 -21.09
C THR A 286 2.52 -12.02 -22.16
N PRO A 287 1.64 -11.15 -22.67
CA PRO A 287 2.07 -10.05 -23.55
C PRO A 287 3.18 -9.23 -22.90
N ALA A 288 4.16 -8.81 -23.70
CA ALA A 288 5.31 -8.06 -23.22
C ALA A 288 4.90 -6.74 -22.54
N LEU A 289 5.56 -6.43 -21.42
CA LEU A 289 5.37 -5.13 -20.76
C LEU A 289 6.02 -4.01 -21.57
N LYS A 290 5.43 -2.82 -21.54
CA LYS A 290 5.97 -1.62 -22.20
C LYS A 290 7.34 -1.18 -21.67
N ASN A 291 7.65 -1.50 -20.42
CA ASN A 291 8.87 -1.05 -19.72
C ASN A 291 9.61 -2.24 -19.12
N GLY A 292 10.93 -2.10 -19.01
CA GLY A 292 11.83 -3.11 -18.47
C GLY A 292 12.43 -4.01 -19.53
N VAL A 293 13.58 -4.59 -19.22
CA VAL A 293 14.30 -5.56 -20.05
C VAL A 293 14.25 -6.93 -19.36
N VAL A 294 13.94 -7.97 -20.12
CA VAL A 294 13.92 -9.35 -19.62
C VAL A 294 15.34 -9.76 -19.21
N CYS A 295 15.49 -10.20 -17.97
CA CYS A 295 16.75 -10.74 -17.48
C CYS A 295 17.03 -12.08 -18.17
N ASN A 296 18.26 -12.27 -18.64
CA ASN A 296 18.68 -13.58 -19.12
C ASN A 296 18.91 -14.50 -17.91
N LEU A 297 17.87 -15.24 -17.48
CA LEU A 297 17.95 -16.16 -16.34
C LEU A 297 18.54 -17.53 -16.70
N TRP A 298 18.38 -17.96 -17.95
CA TRP A 298 18.74 -19.29 -18.44
C TRP A 298 20.12 -19.34 -19.09
#